data_AF-A6J0B5-F1
#
_entry.id   AF-A6J0B5-F1
#
_cell.length_a   1.000
_cell.length_b   1.000
_cell.length_c   1.000
_cell.angle_alpha   90.00
_cell.angle_beta   90.00
_cell.angle_gamma   90.00
#
_symmetry.space_group_name_H-M   'P 1'
#
loop_
_entity.id
_entity.type
_entity.pdbx_description
1 polymer ?
#
loop_
_entity_poly.entity_id
_entity_poly.type
_entity_poly.pdbx_seq_one_letter_code
_entity_poly.pdbx_strand_id
1 'polypeptide(L)'
;MADLLFCEPTELYNILNQVSKLSRLAEPNYLCLLDVRSKRQYDESHVITARRVKKRDHQYLIPESVDLECVKYCIVYDSNTSSLELSIRPRYEEEEEEEEEEKEGKEDDSELLPGPAVEFGQILIHFTRQPVYILRGGYECFSGLYHFFRTQKVIWMPQLASWS
;
A
#
# COMPACT_ATOMS: atom_id res chain seq x y z
N MET A 1 -11.92 5.23 17.78
CA MET A 1 -11.16 5.36 16.53
C MET A 1 -9.70 5.33 16.92
N ALA A 2 -8.87 4.58 16.20
CA ALA A 2 -7.44 4.60 16.42
C ALA A 2 -6.81 5.92 15.92
N ASP A 3 -5.57 6.16 16.30
CA ASP A 3 -4.80 7.29 15.79
C ASP A 3 -4.22 6.99 14.41
N LEU A 4 -4.07 8.03 13.58
CA LEU A 4 -3.34 7.98 12.31
C LEU A 4 -1.99 8.67 12.50
N LEU A 5 -0.90 7.92 12.37
CA LEU A 5 0.45 8.39 12.67
C LEU A 5 1.39 8.09 11.51
N PHE A 6 2.56 8.71 11.48
CA PHE A 6 3.65 8.27 10.61
C PHE A 6 4.49 7.18 11.29
N CYS A 7 5.06 6.29 10.48
CA CYS A 7 6.25 5.53 10.84
C CYS A 7 7.39 5.81 9.86
N GLU A 8 8.61 5.85 10.37
CA GLU A 8 9.81 6.01 9.58
C GLU A 8 10.22 4.67 8.92
N PRO A 9 10.91 4.70 7.76
CA PRO A 9 11.38 3.48 7.08
C PRO A 9 12.15 2.52 7.99
N THR A 10 12.95 3.07 8.91
CA THR A 10 13.71 2.29 9.90
C THR A 10 12.81 1.51 10.86
N GLU A 11 11.65 2.07 11.23
CA GLU A 11 10.69 1.39 12.10
C GLU A 11 10.07 0.19 11.38
N LEU A 12 9.66 0.37 10.12
CA LEU A 12 9.17 -0.74 9.29
C LEU A 12 10.24 -1.82 9.12
N TYR A 13 11.50 -1.45 8.85
CA TYR A 13 12.61 -2.39 8.78
C TYR A 13 12.75 -3.22 10.06
N ASN A 14 12.69 -2.56 11.22
CA ASN A 14 12.79 -3.24 12.52
C ASN A 14 11.63 -4.21 12.77
N ILE A 15 10.41 -3.84 12.37
CA ILE A 15 9.22 -4.70 12.48
C ILE A 15 9.36 -5.93 11.58
N LEU A 16 9.77 -5.73 10.32
CA LEU A 16 9.99 -6.82 9.36
C LEU A 16 11.10 -7.79 9.82
N ASN A 17 12.15 -7.25 10.44
CA ASN A 17 13.30 -8.02 10.89
C ASN A 17 13.20 -8.51 12.35
N GLN A 18 12.04 -8.36 13.01
CA GLN A 18 11.91 -8.78 14.40
C GLN A 18 11.86 -10.32 14.50
N VAL A 19 12.85 -10.89 15.20
CA VAL A 19 12.96 -12.33 15.43
C VAL A 19 13.01 -12.62 16.93
N SER A 20 12.33 -13.69 17.36
CA SER A 20 12.51 -14.28 18.68
C SER A 20 13.13 -15.69 18.54
N LYS A 21 12.37 -16.76 18.85
CA LYS A 21 12.74 -18.14 18.47
C LYS A 21 12.38 -18.45 17.01
N LEU A 22 11.37 -17.77 16.47
CA LEU A 22 10.92 -17.79 15.08
C LEU A 22 10.70 -16.35 14.61
N SER A 23 10.59 -16.14 13.30
CA SER A 23 10.19 -14.84 12.75
C SER A 23 8.80 -14.46 13.25
N ARG A 24 8.63 -13.21 13.70
CA ARG A 24 7.33 -12.71 14.15
C ARG A 24 6.33 -12.56 13.02
N LEU A 25 6.79 -12.51 11.78
CA LEU A 25 5.93 -12.51 10.60
C LEU A 25 5.17 -13.83 10.41
N ALA A 26 5.55 -14.90 11.13
CA ALA A 26 4.75 -16.13 11.18
C ALA A 26 3.50 -15.99 12.08
N GLU A 27 3.45 -14.97 12.95
CA GLU A 27 2.26 -14.66 13.75
C GLU A 27 1.23 -13.91 12.88
N PRO A 28 0.02 -14.45 12.63
CA PRO A 28 -0.92 -13.89 11.66
C PRO A 28 -1.40 -12.46 12.00
N ASN A 29 -1.42 -12.11 13.29
CA ASN A 29 -1.88 -10.80 13.77
C ASN A 29 -0.73 -9.86 14.16
N TYR A 30 0.52 -10.18 13.78
CA TYR A 30 1.66 -9.34 14.15
C TYR A 30 1.81 -8.10 13.26
N LEU A 31 1.77 -8.27 11.93
CA LEU A 31 1.92 -7.18 10.96
C LEU A 31 0.88 -7.30 9.85
N CYS A 32 0.14 -6.22 9.63
CA CYS A 32 -0.65 -5.97 8.43
C CYS A 32 0.00 -4.83 7.65
N LEU A 33 0.68 -5.16 6.55
CA LEU A 33 1.35 -4.21 5.67
C LEU A 33 0.53 -4.07 4.38
N LEU A 34 0.04 -2.87 4.10
CA LEU A 34 -0.94 -2.60 3.05
C LEU A 34 -0.37 -1.63 2.01
N ASP A 35 -0.35 -2.08 0.76
CA ASP A 35 0.07 -1.30 -0.41
C ASP A 35 -1.17 -0.76 -1.12
N VAL A 36 -1.34 0.56 -1.14
CA VAL A 36 -2.50 1.23 -1.76
C VAL A 36 -2.22 1.71 -3.19
N ARG A 37 -1.05 1.39 -3.75
CA ARG A 37 -0.67 1.76 -5.12
C ARG A 37 -1.45 0.95 -6.16
N SER A 38 -1.32 1.35 -7.42
CA SER A 38 -2.00 0.68 -8.53
C SER A 38 -1.57 -0.79 -8.65
N LYS A 39 -2.41 -1.62 -9.30
CA LYS A 39 -2.08 -3.03 -9.57
C LYS A 39 -0.73 -3.16 -10.26
N ARG A 40 -0.50 -2.33 -11.27
CA ARG A 40 0.72 -2.31 -12.06
C ARG A 40 1.94 -2.01 -11.19
N GLN A 41 1.88 -0.96 -10.36
CA GLN A 41 2.98 -0.59 -9.47
C GLN A 41 3.30 -1.71 -8.46
N TYR A 42 2.27 -2.34 -7.89
CA TYR A 42 2.44 -3.48 -6.98
C TYR A 42 3.06 -4.70 -7.68
N ASP A 43 2.56 -5.06 -8.87
CA ASP A 43 3.03 -6.22 -9.65
C ASP A 43 4.45 -6.02 -10.20
N GLU A 44 4.86 -4.76 -10.43
CA GLU A 44 6.23 -4.43 -10.79
C GLU A 44 7.20 -4.66 -9.62
N SER A 45 6.87 -4.15 -8.43
CA SER A 45 7.64 -4.38 -7.20
C SER A 45 6.93 -3.79 -5.98
N HIS A 46 6.93 -4.51 -4.86
CA HIS A 46 6.34 -4.10 -3.58
C HIS A 46 7.18 -4.56 -2.39
N VAL A 47 6.93 -4.02 -1.19
CA VAL A 47 7.63 -4.46 0.02
C VAL A 47 7.25 -5.91 0.32
N ILE A 48 8.22 -6.73 0.74
CA ILE A 48 7.95 -8.13 1.09
C ILE A 48 6.84 -8.21 2.15
N THR A 49 5.97 -9.20 2.03
CA THR A 49 4.75 -9.41 2.85
C THR A 49 3.62 -8.40 2.66
N ALA A 50 3.84 -7.29 1.92
CA ALA A 50 2.81 -6.31 1.67
C ALA A 50 1.66 -6.89 0.86
N ARG A 51 0.43 -6.51 1.23
CA ARG A 51 -0.79 -6.90 0.52
C ARG A 51 -1.37 -5.70 -0.19
N ARG A 52 -1.64 -5.86 -1.49
CA ARG A 52 -2.31 -4.82 -2.27
C ARG A 52 -3.75 -4.64 -1.81
N VAL A 53 -4.13 -3.40 -1.54
CA VAL A 53 -5.51 -3.01 -1.26
C VAL A 53 -6.29 -2.97 -2.58
N LYS A 54 -7.49 -3.55 -2.59
CA LYS A 54 -8.36 -3.55 -3.77
C LYS A 54 -9.27 -2.33 -3.74
N LYS A 55 -9.61 -1.81 -4.92
CA LYS A 55 -10.68 -0.84 -5.11
C LYS A 55 -11.83 -1.48 -5.89
N ARG A 56 -13.06 -1.07 -5.63
CA ARG A 56 -14.25 -1.35 -6.44
C ARG A 56 -15.05 -0.06 -6.50
N ASP A 57 -15.48 0.36 -7.69
CA ASP A 57 -16.27 1.59 -7.89
C ASP A 57 -15.62 2.81 -7.19
N HIS A 58 -14.29 2.95 -7.34
CA HIS A 58 -13.45 3.98 -6.71
C HIS A 58 -13.38 3.94 -5.17
N GLN A 59 -13.95 2.94 -4.51
CA GLN A 59 -13.91 2.77 -3.07
C GLN A 59 -12.92 1.68 -2.66
N TYR A 60 -12.14 1.93 -1.61
CA TYR A 60 -11.24 0.91 -1.07
C TYR A 60 -12.01 -0.21 -0.37
N LEU A 61 -11.57 -1.44 -0.60
CA LEU A 61 -12.10 -2.63 0.06
C LEU A 61 -11.23 -3.00 1.26
N ILE A 62 -11.88 -3.24 2.40
CA ILE A 62 -11.22 -3.72 3.61
C ILE A 62 -10.78 -5.18 3.41
N PRO A 63 -9.51 -5.53 3.67
CA PRO A 63 -9.05 -6.91 3.49
C PRO A 63 -9.70 -7.90 4.47
N GLU A 64 -10.62 -8.74 4.00
CA GLU A 64 -11.36 -9.72 4.84
C GLU A 64 -10.47 -10.76 5.54
N SER A 65 -9.30 -11.07 4.97
CA SER A 65 -8.45 -12.13 5.50
C SER A 65 -7.56 -11.71 6.67
N VAL A 66 -7.71 -10.48 7.20
CA VAL A 66 -6.96 -9.99 8.36
C VAL A 66 -7.94 -9.49 9.40
N ASP A 67 -7.80 -10.01 10.62
CA ASP A 67 -8.51 -9.48 11.78
C ASP A 67 -7.82 -8.17 12.24
N LEU A 68 -8.27 -7.06 11.66
CA LEU A 68 -7.76 -5.71 11.93
C LEU A 68 -7.94 -5.27 13.39
N GLU A 69 -8.88 -5.88 14.11
CA GLU A 69 -9.10 -5.56 15.52
C GLU A 69 -7.97 -6.06 16.42
N CYS A 70 -7.30 -7.13 15.99
CA CYS A 70 -6.26 -7.82 16.75
C CYS A 70 -4.84 -7.58 16.22
N VAL A 71 -4.69 -6.84 15.12
CA VAL A 71 -3.38 -6.59 14.53
C VAL A 71 -2.52 -5.72 15.46
N LYS A 72 -1.27 -6.14 15.66
CA LYS A 72 -0.31 -5.38 16.48
C LYS A 72 0.26 -4.17 15.74
N TYR A 73 0.65 -4.34 14.47
CA TYR A 73 1.14 -3.27 13.61
C TYR A 73 0.29 -3.20 12.34
N CYS A 74 -0.39 -2.07 12.13
CA CYS A 74 -1.13 -1.78 10.90
C CYS A 74 -0.38 -0.66 10.15
N ILE A 75 0.22 -0.98 9.00
CA ILE A 75 1.04 -0.05 8.23
C ILE A 75 0.50 0.05 6.82
N VAL A 76 0.29 1.28 6.35
CA VAL A 76 -0.20 1.61 5.01
C VAL A 76 0.86 2.43 4.28
N TYR A 77 1.08 2.14 3.00
CA TYR A 77 1.99 2.95 2.18
C TYR A 77 1.50 3.07 0.74
N ASP A 78 1.80 4.22 0.15
CA ASP A 78 1.67 4.51 -1.28
C ASP A 78 3.07 4.72 -1.89
N SER A 79 3.17 5.49 -2.98
CA SER A 79 4.47 5.74 -3.61
C SER A 79 5.40 6.60 -2.75
N ASN A 80 4.92 7.71 -2.21
CA ASN A 80 5.79 8.74 -1.62
C ASN A 80 5.15 9.67 -0.57
N THR A 81 4.00 9.33 0.02
CA THR A 81 3.36 10.19 1.02
C THR A 81 4.30 10.52 2.18
N SER A 82 4.51 11.82 2.41
CA SER A 82 5.43 12.35 3.43
C SER A 82 4.80 13.41 4.34
N SER A 83 3.55 13.81 4.06
CA SER A 83 2.71 14.70 4.88
C SER A 83 1.30 14.13 5.00
N LEU A 84 0.62 14.38 6.12
CA LEU A 84 -0.80 14.05 6.29
C LEU A 84 -1.73 15.15 5.74
N GLU A 85 -1.15 16.24 5.22
CA GLU A 85 -1.90 17.35 4.65
C GLU A 85 -2.52 17.00 3.29
N LEU A 86 -3.54 17.77 2.90
CA LEU A 86 -4.22 17.62 1.62
C LEU A 86 -3.30 18.07 0.48
N SER A 87 -3.31 17.32 -0.60
CA SER A 87 -2.61 17.64 -1.84
C SER A 87 -3.61 17.90 -2.97
N ILE A 88 -3.28 18.82 -3.87
CA ILE A 88 -4.09 19.03 -5.07
C ILE A 88 -3.84 17.83 -5.98
N ARG A 89 -4.89 17.09 -6.33
CA ARG A 89 -4.79 16.00 -7.31
C ARG A 89 -5.73 16.27 -8.48
N PRO A 90 -5.22 16.25 -9.72
CA PRO A 90 -6.11 16.27 -10.87
C PRO A 90 -6.91 14.98 -10.88
N ARG A 91 -8.23 15.07 -11.10
CA ARG A 91 -9.15 13.93 -11.15
C ARG A 91 -8.78 12.86 -12.21
N TYR A 92 -7.80 13.16 -13.07
CA TYR A 92 -7.40 12.36 -14.24
C TYR A 92 -6.23 11.37 -14.00
N GLU A 93 -5.67 11.26 -12.78
CA GLU A 93 -4.60 10.28 -12.48
C GLU A 93 -5.10 8.92 -11.94
N GLU A 94 -6.42 8.70 -11.94
CA GLU A 94 -7.01 7.40 -11.59
C GLU A 94 -7.11 6.55 -12.87
N GLU A 95 -6.05 5.81 -13.22
CA GLU A 95 -6.00 4.97 -14.44
C GLU A 95 -7.13 3.92 -14.46
N GLU A 96 -8.09 4.16 -15.37
CA GLU A 96 -8.67 3.24 -16.35
C GLU A 96 -8.89 1.78 -15.91
N GLU A 97 -10.13 1.46 -15.51
CA GLU A 97 -10.74 0.20 -15.96
C GLU A 97 -11.42 0.51 -17.31
N GLU A 98 -11.05 -0.24 -18.35
CA GLU A 98 -11.48 -0.08 -19.75
C GLU A 98 -13.01 0.08 -19.88
N GLU A 99 -13.53 1.30 -20.08
CA GLU A 99 -14.68 1.59 -20.95
C GLU A 99 -14.50 2.99 -21.57
N GLU A 100 -14.46 3.06 -22.90
CA GLU A 100 -14.40 4.32 -23.67
C GLU A 100 -15.72 5.08 -23.53
N GLU A 101 -15.73 6.25 -22.89
CA GLU A 101 -16.77 7.25 -23.12
C GLU A 101 -16.18 8.65 -23.32
N GLU A 102 -16.71 9.33 -24.35
CA GLU A 102 -16.25 10.61 -24.88
C GLU A 102 -16.44 11.77 -23.88
N LYS A 103 -15.46 12.67 -23.86
CA LYS A 103 -15.44 13.87 -23.02
C LYS A 103 -16.50 14.90 -23.44
N GLU A 104 -17.26 15.41 -22.48
CA GLU A 104 -17.75 16.80 -22.51
C GLU A 104 -17.26 17.58 -21.28
N GLY A 105 -16.73 18.78 -21.55
CA GLY A 105 -15.94 19.56 -20.62
C GLY A 105 -16.69 20.01 -19.36
N LYS A 106 -15.94 20.15 -18.26
CA LYS A 106 -16.33 20.86 -17.05
C LYS A 106 -15.10 21.29 -16.24
N GLU A 107 -15.33 22.33 -15.45
CA GLU A 107 -14.41 23.27 -14.83
C GLU A 107 -13.33 22.64 -13.95
N ASP A 108 -12.23 23.38 -13.80
CA ASP A 108 -11.04 23.09 -12.99
C ASP A 108 -11.39 23.07 -11.49
N ASP A 109 -12.08 22.02 -11.04
CA ASP A 109 -12.30 21.71 -9.63
C ASP A 109 -11.12 20.87 -9.14
N SER A 110 -10.00 21.55 -8.91
CA SER A 110 -8.85 20.99 -8.21
C SER A 110 -9.21 20.75 -6.74
N GLU A 111 -9.70 19.55 -6.43
CA GLU A 111 -10.10 19.17 -5.07
C GLU A 111 -8.86 18.86 -4.21
N LEU A 112 -8.85 19.40 -2.99
CA LEU A 112 -7.80 19.14 -2.00
C LEU A 112 -8.06 17.77 -1.36
N LEU A 113 -7.36 16.75 -1.82
CA LEU A 113 -7.54 15.37 -1.36
C LEU A 113 -6.30 14.87 -0.62
N PRO A 114 -6.48 14.07 0.44
CA PRO A 114 -5.35 13.41 1.10
C PRO A 114 -4.68 12.43 0.13
N GLY A 115 -3.39 12.15 0.31
CA GLY A 115 -2.70 11.11 -0.46
C GLY A 115 -3.36 9.74 -0.26
N PRO A 116 -3.26 8.79 -1.22
CA PRO A 116 -3.94 7.49 -1.15
C PRO A 116 -3.71 6.74 0.16
N ALA A 117 -2.49 6.81 0.70
CA ALA A 117 -2.17 6.15 1.96
C ALA A 117 -2.91 6.78 3.14
N VAL A 118 -3.00 8.12 3.16
CA VAL A 118 -3.71 8.88 4.20
C VAL A 118 -5.22 8.64 4.11
N GLU A 119 -5.76 8.71 2.90
CA GLU A 119 -7.16 8.44 2.59
C GLU A 119 -7.58 7.06 3.10
N PHE A 120 -6.85 6.01 2.71
CA PHE A 120 -7.15 4.66 3.17
C PHE A 120 -6.87 4.47 4.66
N GLY A 121 -5.85 5.13 5.21
CA GLY A 121 -5.55 5.13 6.64
C GLY A 121 -6.70 5.69 7.48
N GLN A 122 -7.36 6.76 7.01
CA GLN A 122 -8.55 7.34 7.64
C GLN A 122 -9.72 6.36 7.67
N ILE A 123 -9.85 5.48 6.67
CA ILE A 123 -10.86 4.43 6.70
C ILE A 123 -10.48 3.37 7.76
N LEU A 124 -9.21 2.96 7.80
CA LEU A 124 -8.73 1.88 8.67
C LEU A 124 -8.77 2.17 10.18
N ILE A 125 -8.70 3.44 10.60
CA ILE A 125 -8.77 3.79 12.04
C ILE A 125 -10.12 3.42 12.68
N HIS A 126 -11.14 3.15 11.88
CA HIS A 126 -12.44 2.66 12.35
C HIS A 126 -12.48 1.15 12.60
N PHE A 127 -11.53 0.39 12.02
CA PHE A 127 -11.49 -1.07 12.07
C PHE A 127 -10.37 -1.62 12.98
N THR A 128 -9.51 -0.75 13.49
CA THR A 128 -8.31 -1.11 14.25
C THR A 128 -8.39 -0.61 15.69
N ARG A 129 -7.79 -1.37 16.62
CA ARG A 129 -7.59 -0.94 18.02
C ARG A 129 -6.24 -0.24 18.23
N GLN A 130 -5.24 -0.63 17.44
CA GLN A 130 -3.90 -0.03 17.44
C GLN A 130 -3.83 1.12 16.42
N PRO A 131 -2.90 2.08 16.60
CA PRO A 131 -2.69 3.13 15.61
C PRO A 131 -2.44 2.58 14.20
N VAL A 132 -2.96 3.29 13.21
CA VAL A 132 -2.64 3.06 11.79
C VAL A 132 -1.45 3.93 11.43
N TYR A 133 -0.39 3.30 10.92
CA TYR A 133 0.82 4.00 10.54
C TYR A 133 0.89 4.20 9.04
N ILE A 134 1.13 5.43 8.60
CA ILE A 134 1.51 5.75 7.23
C ILE A 134 3.02 5.65 7.13
N LEU A 135 3.53 4.88 6.17
CA LEU A 135 4.97 4.80 5.92
C LEU A 135 5.45 6.10 5.29
N ARG A 136 6.28 6.85 6.02
CA ARG A 136 6.78 8.13 5.57
C ARG A 136 7.70 7.97 4.35
N GLY A 137 7.43 8.74 3.31
CA GLY A 137 8.13 8.66 2.03
C GLY A 137 7.74 7.43 1.20
N GLY A 138 6.74 6.66 1.64
CA GLY A 138 6.14 5.55 0.90
C GLY A 138 7.12 4.47 0.43
N TYR A 139 6.74 3.79 -0.64
CA TYR A 139 7.53 2.76 -1.28
C TYR A 139 8.86 3.26 -1.81
N GLU A 140 8.90 4.46 -2.39
CA GLU A 140 10.11 5.03 -3.01
C GLU A 140 11.23 5.20 -1.99
N CYS A 141 10.92 5.81 -0.84
CA CYS A 141 11.91 6.01 0.23
C CYS A 141 12.36 4.69 0.83
N PHE A 142 11.42 3.81 1.18
CA PHE A 142 11.74 2.53 1.80
C PHE A 142 12.56 1.61 0.87
N SER A 143 12.16 1.49 -0.39
CA SER A 143 12.87 0.65 -1.36
C SER A 143 14.23 1.21 -1.77
N GLY A 144 14.44 2.53 -1.68
CA GLY A 144 15.75 3.16 -1.82
C GLY A 144 16.72 2.79 -0.70
N LEU A 145 16.25 2.78 0.56
CA LEU A 145 17.06 2.45 1.73
C LEU A 145 17.25 0.95 1.92
N TYR A 146 16.21 0.16 1.69
CA TYR A 146 16.12 -1.26 1.99
C TYR A 146 15.73 -2.07 0.75
N HIS A 147 16.47 -1.90 -0.34
CA HIS A 147 16.22 -2.53 -1.64
C HIS A 147 16.17 -4.07 -1.61
N PHE A 148 16.65 -4.73 -0.55
CA PHE A 148 16.57 -6.18 -0.36
C PHE A 148 15.23 -6.64 0.24
N PHE A 149 14.41 -5.72 0.76
CA PHE A 149 13.05 -5.98 1.27
C PHE A 149 11.95 -5.71 0.24
N ARG A 150 12.29 -5.72 -1.06
CA ARG A 150 11.31 -5.64 -2.16
C ARG A 150 11.17 -6.98 -2.88
N THR A 151 10.01 -7.24 -3.46
CA THR A 151 9.82 -8.34 -4.40
C THR A 151 10.53 -8.04 -5.73
N GLN A 152 11.25 -9.03 -6.26
CA GLN A 152 11.84 -8.95 -7.60
C GLN A 152 10.95 -9.71 -8.59
N LYS A 153 10.75 -9.15 -9.79
CA LYS A 153 10.11 -9.87 -10.89
C LYS A 153 10.97 -11.07 -11.26
N VAL A 154 10.50 -12.27 -10.94
CA VAL A 154 11.06 -13.50 -11.54
C VAL A 154 10.47 -13.60 -12.94
N ILE A 155 11.23 -13.18 -13.96
CA ILE A 155 10.86 -13.44 -15.36
C ILE A 155 11.07 -14.94 -15.58
N TRP A 156 9.98 -15.69 -15.55
CA TRP A 156 10.03 -17.11 -15.91
C TRP A 156 10.04 -17.22 -17.43
N MET A 157 11.18 -17.61 -18.01
CA MET A 157 11.26 -17.98 -19.43
C MET A 157 10.82 -19.45 -19.57
N PRO A 158 9.70 -19.75 -20.26
CA PRO A 158 9.37 -21.11 -20.62
C PRO A 158 10.49 -21.66 -21.50
N GLN A 159 11.05 -22.81 -21.12
CA GLN A 159 11.99 -23.53 -21.98
C GLN A 159 11.24 -23.91 -23.26
N LEU A 160 11.71 -23.41 -24.40
CA LEU A 160 11.24 -23.89 -25.71
C LEU A 160 11.60 -25.37 -25.78
N ALA A 161 10.61 -26.25 -25.61
CA ALA A 161 10.77 -27.65 -25.93
C ALA A 161 11.24 -27.72 -27.39
N SER A 162 12.50 -28.10 -27.59
CA SER A 162 13.04 -28.35 -28.91
C SER A 162 12.29 -29.53 -29.49
N TRP A 163 11.45 -29.28 -30.50
CA TRP A 163 10.85 -30.34 -31.30
C TRP A 163 11.97 -30.93 -32.16
N SER A 164 12.35 -32.17 -31.85
CA SER A 164 13.29 -33.00 -32.62
C SER A 164 12.54 -34.17 -33.24
#